data_AF-A0A2A3LY74-F1
#
_entry.id   AF-A0A2A3LY74-F1
#
_cell.length_a   1.000
_cell.length_b   1.000
_cell.length_c   1.000
_cell.angle_alpha   90.00
_cell.angle_beta   90.00
_cell.angle_gamma   90.00
#
_symmetry.space_group_name_H-M   'P 1'
#
loop_
_entity.id
_entity.type
_entity.pdbx_description
1 polymer ?
#
loop_
_entity_poly.entity_id
_entity_poly.type
_entity_poly.pdbx_seq_one_letter_code
_entity_poly.pdbx_strand_id
1 'polypeptide(L)'
;MNDLPYAIPCAEAKNQYGAKFYRCTWYTLPRNITMWNAQQQRNISFSNQISGACQRGTCRASNGSGVYGMYGQDLSFTLSIYYYIYESKDGYPIAYRMDGGPHKKGKEVTYAQARTTLQDFLLDHSISSTSVKDTIGTYNLDVKTELSSSSDAPSQPQEKPMTKPAKNIEVKEAWCNPRADDECTINGNKVAKAELKQYLPEIYELEVLNSGGYCEHPICYDKNDKPVGIH
;
A
#
# COMPACT_ATOMS: atom_id res chain seq x y z
N MET A 1 -4.29 10.94 -12.53
CA MET A 1 -3.43 10.80 -11.33
C MET A 1 -2.46 11.96 -11.16
N ASN A 2 -2.09 12.69 -12.23
CA ASN A 2 -1.13 13.81 -12.14
C ASN A 2 -1.60 14.97 -11.25
N ASP A 3 -2.91 15.16 -11.05
CA ASP A 3 -3.48 16.22 -10.21
C ASP A 3 -3.58 15.85 -8.72
N LEU A 4 -2.83 14.84 -8.26
CA LEU A 4 -2.78 14.44 -6.86
C LEU A 4 -1.36 14.63 -6.33
N PRO A 5 -1.15 15.02 -5.05
CA PRO A 5 0.19 15.26 -4.53
C PRO A 5 1.07 14.01 -4.65
N TYR A 6 2.35 14.19 -5.00
CA TYR A 6 3.27 13.07 -5.19
C TYR A 6 3.46 12.23 -3.92
N ALA A 7 3.52 12.91 -2.77
CA ALA A 7 3.60 12.30 -1.46
C ALA A 7 2.80 13.12 -0.44
N ILE A 8 2.29 12.44 0.59
CA ILE A 8 1.49 13.01 1.67
C ILE A 8 2.13 12.61 3.00
N PRO A 9 2.44 13.57 3.89
CA PRO A 9 2.93 13.23 5.23
C PRO A 9 1.84 12.51 6.03
N CYS A 10 2.21 11.59 6.92
CA CYS A 10 1.27 11.04 7.89
C CYS A 10 1.27 11.86 9.19
N ALA A 11 0.10 12.09 9.79
CA ALA A 11 -0.04 12.75 11.10
C ALA A 11 -0.63 11.80 12.14
N GLU A 12 -0.17 11.88 13.40
CA GLU A 12 -0.83 11.20 14.50
C GLU A 12 -2.21 11.85 14.77
N ALA A 13 -3.25 11.03 14.84
CA ALA A 13 -4.62 11.42 15.11
C ALA A 13 -5.25 10.46 16.15
N LYS A 14 -6.38 10.86 16.70
CA LYS A 14 -7.17 10.05 17.63
C LYS A 14 -8.59 9.89 17.10
N ASN A 15 -9.14 8.68 17.21
CA ASN A 15 -10.54 8.45 16.92
C ASN A 15 -11.42 8.92 18.10
N GLN A 16 -12.74 8.78 17.96
CA GLN A 16 -13.73 9.16 18.99
C GLN A 16 -13.54 8.42 20.34
N TYR A 17 -12.83 7.29 20.34
CA TYR A 17 -12.52 6.49 21.53
C TYR A 17 -11.12 6.76 22.08
N GLY A 18 -10.40 7.75 21.53
CA GLY A 18 -9.04 8.10 21.94
C GLY A 18 -7.94 7.19 21.39
N ALA A 19 -8.28 6.16 20.61
CA ALA A 19 -7.29 5.27 20.00
C ALA A 19 -6.49 6.01 18.93
N LYS A 20 -5.17 5.84 18.97
CA LYS A 20 -4.22 6.48 18.06
C LYS A 20 -4.22 5.81 16.70
N PHE A 21 -4.13 6.61 15.64
CA PHE A 21 -3.89 6.16 14.28
C PHE A 21 -3.12 7.23 13.51
N TYR A 22 -2.52 6.85 12.38
CA TYR A 22 -1.84 7.77 11.48
C TYR A 22 -2.74 8.11 10.30
N ARG A 23 -3.01 9.40 10.10
CA ARG A 23 -3.76 9.90 8.96
C ARG A 23 -2.77 10.32 7.88
N CYS A 24 -2.79 9.61 6.77
CA CYS A 24 -1.97 9.85 5.59
C CYS A 24 -2.87 10.22 4.40
N THR A 25 -3.66 11.29 4.56
CA THR A 25 -4.69 11.68 3.59
C THR A 25 -4.50 13.13 3.14
N TRP A 26 -4.68 13.37 1.84
CA TRP A 26 -4.64 14.74 1.28
C TRP A 26 -5.91 15.54 1.62
N TYR A 27 -6.98 14.84 2.02
CA TYR A 27 -8.22 15.43 2.49
C TYR A 27 -8.65 14.74 3.78
N THR A 28 -8.96 15.53 4.81
CA THR A 28 -9.21 15.01 6.16
C THR A 28 -10.53 14.23 6.25
N LEU A 29 -11.60 14.76 5.66
CA LEU A 29 -12.93 14.16 5.80
C LEU A 29 -13.15 13.08 4.72
N PRO A 30 -13.57 11.86 5.08
CA PRO A 30 -13.88 10.85 4.08
C PRO A 30 -15.06 11.30 3.22
N ARG A 31 -15.02 10.99 1.93
CA ARG A 31 -16.07 11.24 0.96
C ARG A 31 -16.27 10.01 0.10
N ASN A 32 -17.50 9.77 -0.33
CA ASN A 32 -17.79 8.70 -1.28
C ASN A 32 -17.58 9.20 -2.71
N ILE A 33 -16.91 8.38 -3.51
CA ILE A 33 -16.76 8.53 -4.95
C ILE A 33 -17.72 7.56 -5.60
N THR A 34 -18.59 8.09 -6.47
CA THR A 34 -19.48 7.26 -7.30
C THR A 34 -18.92 7.22 -8.71
N MET A 35 -18.76 6.02 -9.26
CA MET A 35 -18.34 5.84 -10.64
C MET A 35 -19.09 4.69 -11.32
N TRP A 36 -19.27 4.79 -12.62
CA TRP A 36 -19.81 3.70 -13.42
C TRP A 36 -18.81 2.55 -13.52
N ASN A 37 -19.22 1.34 -13.13
CA ASN A 37 -18.45 0.13 -13.32
C ASN A 37 -19.00 -0.63 -14.54
N ALA A 38 -18.22 -0.67 -15.62
CA ALA A 38 -18.64 -1.30 -16.88
C ALA A 38 -18.78 -2.83 -16.77
N GLN A 39 -18.03 -3.49 -15.89
CA GLN A 39 -18.14 -4.94 -15.69
C GLN A 39 -19.43 -5.32 -14.97
N GLN A 40 -19.83 -4.53 -13.96
CA GLN A 40 -21.03 -4.76 -13.16
C GLN A 40 -22.27 -4.05 -13.70
N GLN A 41 -22.13 -3.27 -14.78
CA GLN A 41 -23.19 -2.47 -15.41
C GLN A 41 -23.98 -1.63 -14.38
N ARG A 42 -23.28 -1.04 -13.40
CA ARG A 42 -23.89 -0.23 -12.35
C ARG A 42 -22.94 0.83 -11.82
N ASN A 43 -23.50 1.82 -11.13
CA ASN A 43 -22.72 2.74 -10.31
C ASN A 43 -22.21 2.03 -9.05
N ILE A 44 -20.91 2.11 -8.81
CA ILE A 44 -20.29 1.71 -7.55
C ILE A 44 -19.93 2.97 -6.76
N SER A 45 -20.15 2.91 -5.45
CA SER A 45 -19.81 3.98 -4.51
C SER A 45 -18.83 3.45 -3.48
N PHE A 46 -17.71 4.13 -3.31
CA PHE A 46 -16.68 3.75 -2.35
C PHE A 46 -16.01 4.97 -1.72
N SER A 47 -15.48 4.80 -0.52
CA SER A 47 -14.77 5.86 0.19
C SER A 47 -13.46 6.23 -0.52
N ASN A 48 -13.14 7.53 -0.55
CA ASN A 48 -11.84 8.03 -1.00
C ASN A 48 -10.69 7.78 0.00
N GLN A 49 -11.00 7.12 1.11
CA GLN A 49 -10.06 6.73 2.15
C GLN A 49 -10.23 5.26 2.53
N ILE A 50 -9.11 4.62 2.85
CA ILE A 50 -9.02 3.22 3.28
C ILE A 50 -8.33 3.19 4.65
N SER A 51 -8.89 2.41 5.58
CA SER A 51 -8.29 2.19 6.88
C SER A 51 -7.58 0.84 6.93
N GLY A 52 -6.55 0.74 7.74
CA GLY A 52 -5.75 -0.46 7.87
C GLY A 52 -4.77 -0.42 9.04
N ALA A 53 -3.88 -1.40 9.07
CA ALA A 53 -2.77 -1.43 10.00
C ALA A 53 -1.49 -1.97 9.32
N CYS A 54 -0.36 -1.36 9.65
CA CYS A 54 0.96 -1.93 9.46
C CYS A 54 1.26 -2.85 10.62
N GLN A 55 1.62 -4.08 10.31
CA GLN A 55 2.05 -5.08 11.27
C GLN A 55 3.25 -5.83 10.67
N ARG A 56 4.35 -5.92 11.42
CA ARG A 56 5.55 -6.66 10.99
C ARG A 56 6.04 -6.26 9.60
N GLY A 57 6.11 -4.96 9.32
CA GLY A 57 6.62 -4.45 8.04
C GLY A 57 5.59 -4.36 6.92
N THR A 58 4.37 -4.89 7.07
CA THR A 58 3.36 -4.91 6.00
C THR A 58 2.10 -4.13 6.40
N CYS A 59 1.67 -3.18 5.59
CA CYS A 59 0.47 -2.38 5.79
C CYS A 59 -0.72 -3.00 5.06
N ARG A 60 -1.75 -3.46 5.78
CA ARG A 60 -2.93 -4.15 5.20
C ARG A 60 -4.20 -3.38 5.47
N ALA A 61 -5.08 -3.31 4.48
CA ALA A 61 -6.39 -2.69 4.64
C ALA A 61 -7.32 -3.57 5.48
N SER A 62 -8.08 -2.95 6.39
CA SER A 62 -8.98 -3.65 7.31
C SER A 62 -10.16 -4.33 6.61
N ASN A 63 -10.55 -3.85 5.42
CA ASN A 63 -11.60 -4.44 4.61
C ASN A 63 -11.12 -5.66 3.79
N GLY A 64 -9.88 -6.12 3.99
CA GLY A 64 -9.31 -7.25 3.25
C GLY A 64 -8.91 -6.93 1.81
N SER A 65 -8.96 -5.67 1.36
CA SER A 65 -8.63 -5.28 -0.03
C SER A 65 -7.14 -5.35 -0.38
N GLY A 66 -6.30 -5.93 0.48
CA GLY A 66 -4.90 -6.21 0.21
C GLY A 66 -3.89 -5.38 1.00
N VAL A 67 -2.66 -5.34 0.48
CA VAL A 67 -1.50 -4.64 1.05
C VAL A 67 -1.42 -3.22 0.48
N TYR A 68 -1.34 -2.22 1.35
CA TYR A 68 -1.31 -0.79 1.05
C TYR A 68 0.00 -0.14 1.53
N GLY A 69 1.10 -0.89 1.47
CA GLY A 69 2.42 -0.36 1.78
C GLY A 69 3.28 -1.25 2.64
N MET A 70 4.47 -0.73 2.95
CA MET A 70 5.44 -1.36 3.83
C MET A 70 6.01 -0.30 4.76
N TYR A 71 5.94 -0.55 6.05
CA TYR A 71 6.50 0.35 7.06
C TYR A 71 6.97 -0.49 8.24
N GLY A 72 8.20 -0.24 8.69
CA GLY A 72 8.90 -1.12 9.64
C GLY A 72 8.28 -1.16 11.04
N GLN A 73 7.41 -0.20 11.38
CA GLN A 73 6.79 -0.11 12.69
C GLN A 73 5.28 -0.39 12.62
N ASP A 74 4.76 -0.95 13.71
CA ASP A 74 3.34 -1.22 13.83
C ASP A 74 2.57 0.11 13.98
N LEU A 75 1.58 0.33 13.11
CA LEU A 75 0.69 1.49 13.19
C LEU A 75 -0.68 1.20 12.61
N SER A 76 -1.73 1.78 13.19
CA SER A 76 -3.04 1.88 12.53
C SER A 76 -3.05 3.09 11.61
N PHE A 77 -3.69 3.01 10.45
CA PHE A 77 -3.72 4.11 9.49
C PHE A 77 -5.09 4.37 8.85
N THR A 78 -5.22 5.58 8.33
CA THR A 78 -6.17 5.95 7.28
C THR A 78 -5.40 6.57 6.13
N LEU A 79 -5.66 6.10 4.92
CA LEU A 79 -4.88 6.37 3.72
C LEU A 79 -5.80 6.82 2.58
N SER A 80 -5.40 7.82 1.81
CA SER A 80 -6.14 8.19 0.60
C SER A 80 -6.03 7.09 -0.47
N ILE A 81 -7.11 6.83 -1.21
CA ILE A 81 -7.04 5.95 -2.38
C ILE A 81 -6.00 6.45 -3.39
N TYR A 82 -5.41 5.52 -4.15
CA TYR A 82 -4.27 5.77 -5.06
C TYR A 82 -2.94 6.10 -4.37
N TYR A 83 -2.82 5.78 -3.08
CA TYR A 83 -1.56 5.87 -2.34
C TYR A 83 -1.23 4.54 -1.66
N TYR A 84 0.05 4.40 -1.29
CA TYR A 84 0.55 3.37 -0.41
C TYR A 84 1.46 3.99 0.65
N ILE A 85 1.51 3.39 1.84
CA ILE A 85 2.38 3.83 2.94
C ILE A 85 3.79 3.30 2.72
N TYR A 86 4.79 4.17 2.90
CA TYR A 86 6.18 3.78 2.92
C TYR A 86 6.98 4.67 3.86
N GLU A 87 8.20 4.24 4.16
CA GLU A 87 9.16 5.07 4.87
C GLU A 87 9.65 6.22 3.98
N SER A 88 9.75 7.43 4.54
CA SER A 88 10.40 8.56 3.90
C SER A 88 11.92 8.45 4.03
N LYS A 89 12.67 9.28 3.30
CA LYS A 89 14.14 9.32 3.35
C LYS A 89 14.70 9.54 4.77
N ASP A 90 13.92 10.19 5.63
CA ASP A 90 14.22 10.53 7.01
C ASP A 90 13.49 9.66 8.04
N GLY A 91 12.94 8.51 7.61
CA GLY A 91 12.45 7.45 8.51
C GLY A 91 11.00 7.61 9.00
N TYR A 92 10.22 8.52 8.41
CA TYR A 92 8.84 8.79 8.82
C TYR A 92 7.83 8.07 7.93
N PRO A 93 6.64 7.74 8.44
CA PRO A 93 5.58 7.21 7.60
C PRO A 93 5.06 8.33 6.70
N ILE A 94 5.08 8.09 5.39
CA ILE A 94 4.44 8.93 4.39
C ILE A 94 3.66 8.07 3.41
N ALA A 95 2.68 8.67 2.75
CA ALA A 95 1.93 8.03 1.68
C ALA A 95 2.46 8.50 0.33
N TYR A 96 3.01 7.58 -0.47
CA TYR A 96 3.41 7.84 -1.85
C TYR A 96 2.28 7.54 -2.79
N ARG A 97 2.14 8.33 -3.85
CA ARG A 97 1.21 8.04 -4.94
C ARG A 97 1.61 6.72 -5.61
N MET A 98 0.63 5.93 -6.03
CA MET A 98 0.82 4.55 -6.52
C MET A 98 1.70 4.41 -7.78
N ASP A 99 1.94 5.50 -8.49
CA ASP A 99 2.81 5.59 -9.68
C ASP A 99 4.24 6.07 -9.35
N GLY A 100 4.57 6.29 -8.08
CA GLY A 100 5.85 6.85 -7.64
C GLY A 100 6.38 6.23 -6.36
N GLY A 101 7.40 6.88 -5.79
CA GLY A 101 8.06 6.49 -4.55
C GLY A 101 9.05 5.31 -4.67
N PRO A 102 9.80 5.01 -3.60
CA PRO A 102 10.91 4.05 -3.62
C PRO A 102 10.52 2.66 -4.12
N HIS A 103 9.36 2.16 -3.67
CA HIS A 103 8.84 0.86 -4.06
C HIS A 103 8.53 0.76 -5.57
N LYS A 104 8.21 1.88 -6.23
CA LYS A 104 8.03 1.95 -7.69
C LYS A 104 9.26 2.45 -8.43
N LYS A 105 10.45 2.40 -7.80
CA LYS A 105 11.71 2.94 -8.33
C LYS A 105 11.62 4.43 -8.71
N GLY A 106 10.71 5.15 -8.07
CA GLY A 106 10.51 6.58 -8.20
C GLY A 106 11.38 7.36 -7.22
N LYS A 107 11.18 8.68 -7.23
CA LYS A 107 11.88 9.60 -6.33
C LYS A 107 11.46 9.38 -4.87
N GLU A 108 12.44 9.17 -4.00
CA GLU A 108 12.26 9.22 -2.56
C GLU A 108 12.22 10.67 -2.07
N VAL A 109 11.40 10.95 -1.05
CA VAL A 109 11.27 12.29 -0.45
C VAL A 109 11.37 12.22 1.07
N THR A 110 11.75 13.34 1.68
CA THR A 110 11.71 13.52 3.14
C THR A 110 10.30 13.84 3.62
N TYR A 111 10.04 13.71 4.92
CA TYR A 111 8.76 14.08 5.53
C TYR A 111 8.45 15.57 5.30
N ALA A 112 9.43 16.45 5.47
CA ALA A 112 9.30 17.88 5.22
C ALA A 112 8.98 18.21 3.75
N GLN A 113 9.56 17.46 2.80
CA GLN A 113 9.23 17.59 1.37
C GLN A 113 7.79 17.13 1.08
N ALA A 114 7.33 16.05 1.71
CA ALA A 114 5.94 15.61 1.60
C ALA A 114 4.98 16.66 2.18
N ARG A 115 5.31 17.26 3.34
CA ARG A 115 4.53 18.37 3.92
C ARG A 115 4.41 19.56 2.98
N THR A 116 5.52 19.96 2.36
CA THR A 116 5.53 21.07 1.39
C THR A 116 4.68 20.72 0.16
N THR A 117 4.82 19.49 -0.36
CA THR A 117 4.01 19.00 -1.49
C THR A 117 2.51 19.05 -1.19
N LEU A 118 2.11 18.62 0.01
CA LEU A 118 0.71 18.70 0.44
C LEU A 118 0.25 20.16 0.61
N GLN A 119 1.09 21.02 1.18
CA GLN A 119 0.78 22.43 1.36
C GLN A 119 0.50 23.11 0.02
N ASP A 120 1.40 22.96 -0.94
CA ASP A 120 1.28 23.55 -2.28
C ASP A 120 0.03 23.02 -2.98
N PHE A 121 -0.19 21.71 -2.92
CA PHE A 121 -1.41 21.09 -3.45
C PHE A 121 -2.69 21.71 -2.87
N LEU A 122 -2.76 21.93 -1.55
CA LEU A 122 -3.96 22.53 -0.96
C LEU A 122 -4.15 23.99 -1.39
N LEU A 123 -3.08 24.76 -1.53
CA LEU A 123 -3.12 26.15 -1.99
C LEU A 123 -3.56 26.24 -3.46
N ASP A 124 -3.00 25.38 -4.33
CA ASP A 124 -3.36 25.29 -5.75
C ASP A 124 -4.84 24.91 -5.95
N HIS A 125 -5.40 24.16 -5.00
CA HIS A 125 -6.83 23.82 -4.95
C HIS A 125 -7.70 24.85 -4.19
N SER A 126 -7.22 26.10 -4.08
CA SER A 126 -7.97 27.25 -3.54
C SER A 126 -8.41 27.11 -2.07
N ILE A 127 -7.72 26.28 -1.28
CA ILE A 127 -7.90 26.27 0.17
C ILE A 127 -7.22 27.50 0.76
N SER A 128 -7.91 28.20 1.68
CA SER A 128 -7.37 29.43 2.27
C SER A 128 -6.05 29.17 3.00
N SER A 129 -5.11 30.11 2.93
CA SER A 129 -3.80 30.00 3.58
C SER A 129 -3.91 29.74 5.09
N THR A 130 -4.91 30.32 5.76
CA THR A 130 -5.21 30.06 7.17
C THR A 130 -5.58 28.59 7.39
N SER A 131 -6.52 28.05 6.61
CA SER A 131 -6.93 26.64 6.71
C SER A 131 -5.81 25.66 6.35
N VAL A 132 -4.95 26.03 5.38
CA VAL A 132 -3.77 25.24 5.03
C VAL A 132 -2.78 25.21 6.19
N LYS A 133 -2.50 26.36 6.82
CA LYS A 133 -1.60 26.44 7.98
C LYS A 133 -2.09 25.56 9.13
N ASP A 134 -3.39 25.60 9.44
CA ASP A 134 -3.98 24.78 10.49
C ASP A 134 -3.87 23.27 10.16
N THR A 135 -4.13 22.92 8.89
CA THR A 135 -4.04 21.53 8.41
C THR A 135 -2.61 21.01 8.48
N ILE A 136 -1.66 21.75 7.90
CA ILE A 136 -0.23 21.39 7.86
C ILE A 136 0.40 21.40 9.26
N GLY A 137 -0.11 22.21 10.19
CA GLY A 137 0.29 22.22 11.59
C GLY A 137 0.06 20.90 12.31
N THR A 138 -0.85 20.05 11.82
CA THR A 138 -1.09 18.71 12.39
C THR A 138 -0.03 17.67 12.00
N TYR A 139 0.81 17.95 11.00
CA TYR A 139 1.85 17.05 10.50
C TYR A 139 3.22 17.44 11.07
N ASN A 140 3.47 17.14 12.34
CA ASN A 140 4.65 17.62 13.09
C ASN A 140 5.56 16.50 13.61
N LEU A 141 5.57 15.34 12.96
CA LEU A 141 6.39 14.20 13.38
C LEU A 141 7.90 14.50 13.32
N ASP A 142 8.31 15.35 12.38
CA ASP A 142 9.68 15.85 12.20
C ASP A 142 10.17 16.77 13.33
N VAL A 143 9.27 17.36 14.13
CA VAL A 143 9.65 18.20 15.29
C VAL A 143 10.00 17.34 16.51
N LYS A 144 9.50 16.08 16.57
CA LYS A 144 9.79 15.17 17.70
C LYS A 144 11.25 14.67 17.71
N THR A 145 12.02 14.85 16.64
CA THR A 145 13.44 14.44 16.56
C THR A 145 14.38 15.35 17.34
N GLU A 146 14.06 16.64 17.50
CA GLU A 146 14.93 17.56 18.26
C GLU A 146 14.84 17.37 19.79
N LEU A 147 13.85 16.62 20.28
CA LEU A 147 13.64 16.37 21.71
C LEU A 147 13.84 14.92 22.16
N SER A 148 14.19 14.02 21.24
CA SER A 148 14.28 12.58 21.51
C SER A 148 15.68 12.02 21.22
N SER A 149 16.72 12.69 21.71
CA SER A 149 18.02 12.04 21.91
C SER A 149 17.97 11.22 23.20
N SER A 150 17.31 10.07 23.15
CA SER A 150 17.46 9.02 24.17
C SER A 150 17.47 7.67 23.48
N SER A 151 18.69 7.17 23.36
CA SER A 151 19.14 5.78 23.32
C SER A 151 18.03 4.73 23.42
N ASP A 152 17.74 4.11 22.29
CA ASP A 152 17.61 2.65 22.16
C ASP A 152 17.56 2.34 20.67
N ALA A 153 18.60 1.67 20.17
CA ALA A 153 18.68 1.24 18.77
C ALA A 153 17.71 0.07 18.53
N PRO A 154 16.71 0.20 17.64
CA PRO A 154 15.94 -0.94 17.19
C PRO A 154 16.60 -1.55 15.95
N SER A 155 16.82 -2.86 16.03
CA SER A 155 17.35 -3.72 14.99
C SER A 155 16.67 -3.50 13.64
N GLN A 156 17.49 -3.39 12.58
CA GLN A 156 17.05 -3.33 11.18
C GLN A 156 16.04 -4.45 10.86
N PRO A 157 14.85 -4.14 10.30
CA PRO A 157 14.02 -5.15 9.68
C PRO A 157 14.72 -5.64 8.40
N GLN A 158 15.03 -6.93 8.34
CA GLN A 158 15.48 -7.55 7.10
C GLN A 158 14.37 -7.43 6.04
N GLU A 159 14.68 -6.74 4.94
CA GLU A 159 13.94 -6.83 3.69
C GLU A 159 13.72 -8.30 3.34
N LYS A 160 12.47 -8.79 3.31
CA LYS A 160 12.20 -10.09 2.69
C LYS A 160 12.29 -9.89 1.18
N PRO A 161 13.28 -10.47 0.49
CA PRO A 161 13.40 -10.33 -0.95
C PRO A 161 12.29 -11.16 -1.62
N MET A 162 11.82 -10.71 -2.79
CA MET A 162 11.09 -11.57 -3.72
C MET A 162 11.92 -12.84 -3.96
N THR A 163 11.41 -13.99 -3.55
CA THR A 163 12.11 -15.26 -3.72
C THR A 163 11.96 -15.74 -5.16
N LYS A 164 13.09 -16.01 -5.83
CA LYS A 164 13.08 -16.75 -7.09
C LYS A 164 12.55 -18.17 -6.87
N PRO A 165 11.79 -18.74 -7.81
CA PRO A 165 11.41 -20.14 -7.78
C PRO A 165 12.64 -21.03 -7.64
N ALA A 166 12.55 -22.07 -6.81
CA ALA A 166 13.64 -23.03 -6.63
C ALA A 166 13.81 -23.95 -7.85
N LYS A 167 12.78 -24.12 -8.68
CA LYS A 167 12.82 -24.92 -9.91
C LYS A 167 12.78 -24.01 -11.15
N ASN A 168 13.76 -24.15 -12.03
CA ASN A 168 13.78 -23.55 -13.37
C ASN A 168 12.94 -24.38 -14.34
N ILE A 169 11.62 -24.38 -14.14
CA ILE A 169 10.67 -24.94 -15.10
C ILE A 169 9.86 -23.78 -15.66
N GLU A 170 9.67 -23.75 -16.98
CA GLU A 170 8.77 -22.79 -17.61
C GLU A 170 7.32 -23.16 -17.23
N VAL A 171 6.71 -22.38 -16.34
CA VAL A 171 5.31 -22.56 -15.93
C VAL A 171 4.41 -21.90 -16.97
N LYS A 172 3.73 -22.72 -17.79
CA LYS A 172 2.82 -22.26 -18.85
C LYS A 172 1.39 -22.15 -18.34
N GLU A 173 1.01 -23.07 -17.46
CA GLU A 173 -0.29 -23.12 -16.82
C GLU A 173 -0.12 -23.53 -15.36
N ALA A 174 -0.92 -22.93 -14.49
CA ALA A 174 -1.00 -23.25 -13.09
C ALA A 174 -2.44 -23.06 -12.65
N TRP A 175 -2.96 -23.95 -11.83
CA TRP A 175 -4.32 -23.83 -11.31
C TRP A 175 -4.38 -24.45 -9.91
N CYS A 176 -5.24 -23.90 -9.06
CA CYS A 176 -5.57 -24.49 -7.77
C CYS A 176 -7.06 -24.41 -7.55
N ASN A 177 -7.65 -25.48 -7.02
CA ASN A 177 -9.03 -25.48 -6.60
C ASN A 177 -9.22 -24.56 -5.38
N PRO A 178 -10.05 -23.49 -5.46
CA PRO A 178 -10.28 -22.60 -4.32
C PRO A 178 -11.03 -23.26 -3.17
N ARG A 179 -11.66 -24.43 -3.40
CA ARG A 179 -12.50 -25.15 -2.43
C ARG A 179 -11.84 -26.41 -1.84
N ALA A 180 -10.64 -26.77 -2.28
CA ALA A 180 -9.91 -27.94 -1.82
C ALA A 180 -8.42 -27.61 -1.64
N ASP A 181 -7.89 -27.77 -0.43
CA ASP A 181 -6.55 -27.28 -0.06
C ASP A 181 -5.37 -27.97 -0.79
N ASP A 182 -5.59 -29.15 -1.38
CA ASP A 182 -4.53 -29.99 -1.97
C ASP A 182 -4.69 -30.25 -3.48
N GLU A 183 -5.59 -29.55 -4.16
CA GLU A 183 -5.81 -29.74 -5.60
C GLU A 183 -5.20 -28.59 -6.41
N CYS A 184 -3.87 -28.63 -6.55
CA CYS A 184 -3.12 -27.71 -7.41
C CYS A 184 -2.42 -28.45 -8.54
N THR A 185 -2.32 -27.81 -9.70
CA THR A 185 -1.60 -28.32 -10.88
C THR A 185 -0.62 -27.28 -11.42
N ILE A 186 0.53 -27.75 -11.89
CA ILE A 186 1.53 -26.99 -12.64
C ILE A 186 1.80 -27.75 -13.94
N ASN A 187 1.52 -27.14 -15.10
CA ASN A 187 1.67 -27.79 -16.40
C ASN A 187 1.00 -29.18 -16.46
N GLY A 188 -0.23 -29.29 -15.96
CA GLY A 188 -1.00 -30.54 -15.89
C GLY A 188 -0.58 -31.54 -14.80
N ASN A 189 0.50 -31.30 -14.06
CA ASN A 189 0.98 -32.20 -13.00
C ASN A 189 0.46 -31.76 -11.64
N LYS A 190 -0.09 -32.69 -10.84
CA LYS A 190 -0.51 -32.41 -9.47
C LYS A 190 0.68 -32.03 -8.59
N VAL A 191 0.50 -30.97 -7.80
CA VAL A 191 1.47 -30.48 -6.82
C VAL A 191 0.74 -30.13 -5.52
N ALA A 192 1.42 -30.25 -4.38
CA ALA A 192 0.86 -29.78 -3.12
C ALA A 192 0.90 -28.25 -3.04
N LYS A 193 -0.11 -27.62 -2.42
CA LYS A 193 -0.18 -26.16 -2.25
C LYS A 193 1.06 -25.58 -1.58
N ALA A 194 1.62 -26.28 -0.60
CA ALA A 194 2.87 -25.89 0.09
C ALA A 194 4.12 -25.89 -0.82
N GLU A 195 4.07 -26.60 -1.94
CA GLU A 195 5.17 -26.71 -2.90
C GLU A 195 5.09 -25.70 -4.04
N LEU A 196 4.00 -24.93 -4.17
CA LEU A 196 3.83 -23.93 -5.23
C LEU A 196 4.97 -22.91 -5.26
N LYS A 197 5.49 -22.52 -4.08
CA LYS A 197 6.65 -21.63 -3.94
C LYS A 197 7.93 -22.14 -4.61
N GLN A 198 8.00 -23.43 -4.95
CA GLN A 198 9.11 -24.00 -5.70
C GLN A 198 9.02 -23.66 -7.20
N TYR A 199 7.82 -23.40 -7.71
CA TYR A 199 7.53 -23.20 -9.14
C TYR A 199 7.19 -21.75 -9.48
N LEU A 200 6.50 -21.07 -8.57
CA LEU A 200 6.02 -19.70 -8.75
C LEU A 200 6.61 -18.78 -7.69
N PRO A 201 7.05 -17.56 -8.06
CA PRO A 201 7.56 -16.60 -7.10
C PRO A 201 6.43 -16.08 -6.20
N GLU A 202 6.79 -15.68 -4.98
CA GLU A 202 5.89 -14.92 -4.13
C GLU A 202 5.83 -13.48 -4.66
N ILE A 203 4.61 -12.99 -4.91
CA ILE A 203 4.36 -11.70 -5.54
C ILE A 203 3.27 -10.93 -4.81
N TYR A 204 3.25 -9.62 -5.04
CA TYR A 204 2.17 -8.78 -4.53
C TYR A 204 0.98 -8.83 -5.49
N GLU A 205 -0.16 -9.31 -5.00
CA GLU A 205 -1.45 -9.32 -5.73
C GLU A 205 -1.74 -7.96 -6.41
N LEU A 206 -1.40 -6.85 -5.74
CA LEU A 206 -1.63 -5.51 -6.27
C LEU A 206 -0.77 -5.18 -7.51
N GLU A 207 0.43 -5.75 -7.66
CA GLU A 207 1.23 -5.58 -8.89
C GLU A 207 0.57 -6.24 -10.09
N VAL A 208 -0.10 -7.36 -9.84
CA VAL A 208 -0.82 -8.15 -10.84
C VAL A 208 -2.08 -7.42 -11.28
N LEU A 209 -2.90 -7.00 -10.32
CA LEU A 209 -4.12 -6.24 -10.57
C LEU A 209 -3.82 -4.92 -11.33
N ASN A 210 -2.76 -4.20 -10.94
CA ASN A 210 -2.38 -2.95 -11.62
C ASN A 210 -1.85 -3.15 -13.04
N SER A 211 -1.33 -4.35 -13.34
CA SER A 211 -0.88 -4.72 -14.69
C SER A 211 -2.03 -5.24 -15.58
N GLY A 212 -3.27 -5.20 -15.07
CA GLY A 212 -4.46 -5.71 -15.74
C GLY A 212 -4.66 -7.22 -15.59
N GLY A 213 -3.92 -7.86 -14.68
CA GLY A 213 -4.11 -9.26 -14.31
C GLY A 213 -5.12 -9.44 -13.19
N TYR A 214 -5.20 -10.65 -12.65
CA TYR A 214 -6.10 -11.03 -11.57
C TYR A 214 -5.48 -12.12 -10.69
N CYS A 215 -6.04 -12.34 -9.50
CA CYS A 215 -5.58 -13.40 -8.61
C CYS A 215 -6.73 -14.32 -8.20
N GLU A 216 -6.47 -15.62 -8.23
CA GLU A 216 -7.30 -16.68 -7.69
C GLU A 216 -6.49 -17.45 -6.65
N HIS A 217 -6.76 -17.19 -5.37
CA HIS A 217 -5.93 -17.70 -4.29
C HIS A 217 -5.62 -19.21 -4.43
N PRO A 218 -4.33 -19.62 -4.39
CA PRO A 218 -3.15 -18.81 -4.08
C PRO A 218 -2.40 -18.23 -5.29
N ILE A 219 -2.88 -18.40 -6.53
CA ILE A 219 -2.15 -18.08 -7.77
C ILE A 219 -2.64 -16.76 -8.37
N CYS A 220 -1.71 -15.99 -8.90
CA CYS A 220 -1.99 -14.77 -9.65
C CYS A 220 -1.61 -14.92 -11.12
N TYR A 221 -2.38 -14.28 -12.00
CA TYR A 221 -2.28 -14.34 -13.45
C TYR A 221 -2.14 -12.94 -14.05
N ASP A 222 -1.32 -12.79 -15.10
CA ASP A 222 -1.22 -11.54 -15.85
C ASP A 222 -2.49 -11.28 -16.69
N LYS A 223 -2.50 -10.17 -17.41
CA LYS A 223 -3.58 -9.78 -18.32
C LYS A 223 -3.83 -10.74 -19.51
N ASN A 224 -2.97 -11.74 -19.71
CA ASN A 224 -3.06 -12.75 -20.76
C ASN A 224 -3.30 -14.15 -20.17
N ASP A 225 -3.82 -14.24 -18.95
CA ASP A 225 -4.09 -15.47 -18.21
C ASP A 225 -2.84 -16.33 -17.93
N LYS A 226 -1.64 -15.73 -17.93
CA LYS A 226 -0.41 -16.47 -17.60
C LYS A 226 -0.10 -16.40 -16.11
N PRO A 227 0.21 -17.52 -15.45
CA PRO A 227 0.56 -17.52 -14.03
C PRO A 227 1.87 -16.75 -13.80
N VAL A 228 1.82 -15.75 -12.92
CA VAL A 228 2.95 -14.84 -12.63
C VAL A 228 3.51 -15.02 -11.22
N GLY A 229 2.76 -15.63 -10.31
CA GLY A 229 3.23 -15.88 -8.95
C GLY A 229 2.14 -16.34 -7.99
N ILE A 230 2.51 -16.43 -6.72
CA ILE A 230 1.61 -16.74 -5.60
C ILE A 230 1.53 -15.57 -4.61
N HIS A 231 0.40 -15.39 -3.93
CA HIS A 231 0.13 -14.29 -2.99
C HIS A 231 -0.45 -14.75 -1.64
#